data_AF-U4KME2-F1
#
_entry.id   AF-U4KME2-F1
#
_cell.length_a   1.000
_cell.length_b   1.000
_cell.length_c   1.000
_cell.angle_alpha   90.00
_cell.angle_beta   90.00
_cell.angle_gamma   90.00
#
_symmetry.space_group_name_H-M   'P 1'
#
loop_
_entity.id
_entity.type
_entity.pdbx_description
1 polymer ?
#
loop_
_entity_poly.entity_id
_entity_poly.type
_entity_poly.pdbx_seq_one_letter_code
_entity_poly.pdbx_strand_id
1 'polypeptide(L)'
;MTKWMALGLLISLMFVVTACQKNNAEELFKEVIEAVTFDSEVHNDLYLPNRYKEVLITWESSNEEILSSKGKVNRPLFDEENQEVTLTMILNYQNQVKRVLFTLTVVKNEQTREEILKAVLDQIEFGNTITKSLNLVYEVNGVLLSYQSSHPMDLTNEGDLLRRPYYNEDDLSVTLTVTGFDGEYEMSKDITLIILKEEKLETNVTGFASIYFDESVFNEGNYYVVSNEKELIEALSMTGDKAARVIEIMNDLNLGYHYVRKTYPELALDSRVFRNHNTPLTHPDLIEHGVSRIQIRDRSEGLSHGVGLKLFSKNGSTIKYATFLIKNSTNVWIENLSFDGIWEYDDSFDYDRNDYDYITIEDSKNVFINHVTLHQAYDGLIDVKGYSDHITISNSLFVARENEHIRRQVDYLEDNRSQFPTYNAYRTLGMTKEELVTLLSFQKKGHLIGSGEFNDENKYYTVTLSNNHYINILDRIPRLRGGDVHMYNIIHDASEANAFRTYVNVTYKISFTNQGIVTTENGAVLMENSIFKGIDTPIRNNQKSGAEGYTGKFLVRASIYQLGNYYDYSSSTDKLTIWRANDAAVLPFELNNYDEIPYDYQMISALDLESHFEVNRVGANNNLQGEK
;
A
#
# COMPACT_ATOMS: atom_id res chain seq x y z
N MET A 1 -53.31 -79.63 -114.80
CA MET A 1 -52.95 -81.04 -115.05
C MET A 1 -51.95 -81.46 -113.99
N THR A 2 -52.22 -82.59 -113.31
CA THR A 2 -51.31 -83.49 -112.54
C THR A 2 -50.47 -82.87 -111.40
N LYS A 3 -50.38 -83.41 -110.19
CA LYS A 3 -50.88 -84.65 -109.57
C LYS A 3 -50.64 -84.53 -108.05
N TRP A 4 -51.45 -85.24 -107.28
CA TRP A 4 -51.37 -85.45 -105.83
C TRP A 4 -50.21 -86.39 -105.40
N MET A 5 -49.76 -86.24 -104.15
CA MET A 5 -49.52 -87.27 -103.08
C MET A 5 -48.74 -86.59 -101.92
N ALA A 6 -49.27 -86.37 -100.71
CA ALA A 6 -49.58 -87.31 -99.59
C ALA A 6 -48.33 -88.14 -99.18
N LEU A 7 -47.92 -88.33 -97.92
CA LEU A 7 -48.38 -88.02 -96.56
C LEU A 7 -47.21 -88.43 -95.62
N GLY A 8 -47.03 -87.81 -94.45
CA GLY A 8 -46.08 -88.30 -93.44
C GLY A 8 -46.06 -87.46 -92.16
N LEU A 9 -46.97 -87.77 -91.24
CA LEU A 9 -47.15 -87.15 -89.93
C LEU A 9 -46.17 -87.77 -88.91
N LEU A 10 -45.52 -86.97 -88.05
CA LEU A 10 -45.22 -87.38 -86.67
C LEU A 10 -45.12 -86.15 -85.76
N ILE A 11 -45.92 -86.18 -84.69
CA ILE A 11 -46.09 -85.16 -83.65
C ILE A 11 -45.06 -85.41 -82.55
N SER A 12 -44.44 -84.36 -82.01
CA SER A 12 -43.74 -84.38 -80.72
C SER A 12 -43.72 -82.99 -80.06
N LEU A 13 -44.66 -82.84 -79.12
CA LEU A 13 -44.70 -82.07 -77.88
C LEU A 13 -43.61 -81.02 -77.56
N MET A 14 -44.11 -79.82 -77.21
CA MET A 14 -43.68 -78.88 -76.14
C MET A 14 -42.18 -78.75 -75.82
N PHE A 15 -41.67 -77.53 -75.94
CA PHE A 15 -41.54 -76.64 -74.77
C PHE A 15 -41.29 -75.21 -75.28
N VAL A 16 -42.22 -74.30 -74.98
CA VAL A 16 -41.91 -72.87 -74.97
C VAL A 16 -41.00 -72.67 -73.76
N VAL A 17 -39.70 -72.72 -73.98
CA VAL A 17 -38.75 -72.07 -73.09
C VAL A 17 -38.45 -70.73 -73.74
N THR A 18 -39.28 -69.74 -73.40
CA THR A 18 -38.78 -68.38 -73.22
C THR A 18 -37.65 -68.50 -72.21
N ALA A 19 -36.44 -68.75 -72.70
CA ALA A 19 -35.26 -68.51 -71.90
C ALA A 19 -35.21 -66.98 -71.77
N CYS A 20 -35.84 -66.48 -70.70
CA CYS A 20 -35.38 -65.27 -70.05
C CYS A 20 -33.86 -65.42 -69.95
N GLN A 21 -33.10 -64.73 -70.80
CA GLN A 21 -31.77 -64.30 -70.41
C GLN A 21 -32.00 -63.55 -69.10
N LYS A 22 -31.70 -64.19 -67.97
CA LYS A 22 -31.41 -63.47 -66.72
C LYS A 22 -30.43 -62.38 -67.15
N ASN A 23 -30.84 -61.12 -67.06
CA ASN A 23 -30.03 -59.99 -67.50
C ASN A 23 -28.74 -60.03 -66.69
N ASN A 24 -27.67 -60.55 -67.30
CA ASN A 24 -26.37 -60.76 -66.64
C ASN A 24 -25.86 -59.44 -66.01
N ALA A 25 -26.25 -58.30 -66.60
CA ALA A 25 -25.96 -56.96 -66.10
C ALA A 25 -26.63 -56.62 -64.76
N GLU A 26 -27.89 -56.99 -64.53
CA GLU A 26 -28.65 -56.60 -63.33
C GLU A 26 -28.18 -57.37 -62.09
N GLU A 27 -27.88 -58.67 -62.25
CA GLU A 27 -27.29 -59.51 -61.19
C GLU A 27 -25.86 -59.06 -60.88
N LEU A 28 -25.04 -58.75 -61.90
CA LEU A 28 -23.70 -58.18 -61.71
C LEU A 28 -23.73 -56.79 -61.05
N PHE A 29 -24.64 -55.88 -61.43
CA PHE A 29 -24.75 -54.58 -60.78
C PHE A 29 -25.19 -54.69 -59.32
N LYS A 30 -26.10 -55.62 -59.01
CA LYS A 30 -26.50 -55.88 -57.62
C LYS A 30 -25.32 -56.37 -56.77
N GLU A 31 -24.52 -57.29 -57.29
CA GLU A 31 -23.30 -57.75 -56.62
C GLU A 31 -22.30 -56.60 -56.35
N VAL A 32 -22.12 -55.67 -57.31
CA VAL A 32 -21.25 -54.51 -57.10
C VAL A 32 -21.81 -53.57 -56.03
N ILE A 33 -23.12 -53.32 -56.03
CA ILE A 33 -23.79 -52.44 -55.05
C ILE A 33 -23.71 -53.02 -53.64
N GLU A 34 -23.85 -54.34 -53.49
CA GLU A 34 -23.70 -55.01 -52.20
C GLU A 34 -22.24 -55.07 -51.73
N ALA A 35 -21.27 -55.06 -52.66
CA ALA A 35 -19.85 -55.11 -52.36
C ALA A 35 -19.20 -53.74 -52.07
N VAL A 36 -19.84 -52.63 -52.49
CA VAL A 36 -19.31 -51.27 -52.31
C VAL A 36 -20.17 -50.51 -51.32
N THR A 37 -19.66 -50.37 -50.10
CA THR A 37 -20.29 -49.62 -49.01
C THR A 37 -19.28 -48.67 -48.37
N PHE A 38 -19.75 -47.52 -47.90
CA PHE A 38 -18.95 -46.54 -47.16
C PHE A 38 -19.63 -46.21 -45.84
N ASP A 39 -18.83 -45.83 -44.84
CA ASP A 39 -19.35 -45.20 -43.64
C ASP A 39 -19.94 -43.83 -43.98
N SER A 40 -20.98 -43.40 -43.26
CA SER A 40 -21.63 -42.10 -43.50
C SER A 40 -20.74 -40.91 -43.15
N GLU A 41 -19.79 -41.11 -42.22
CA GLU A 41 -18.79 -40.14 -41.82
C GLU A 41 -17.42 -40.54 -42.36
N VAL A 42 -16.79 -39.64 -43.09
CA VAL A 42 -15.54 -39.90 -43.81
C VAL A 42 -14.41 -39.08 -43.21
N HIS A 43 -13.41 -39.78 -42.69
CA HIS A 43 -12.21 -39.19 -42.08
C HIS A 43 -10.93 -39.47 -42.88
N ASN A 44 -10.96 -40.43 -43.82
CA ASN A 44 -9.79 -40.91 -44.55
C ASN A 44 -10.12 -41.13 -46.02
N ASP A 45 -9.08 -41.20 -46.87
CA ASP A 45 -9.21 -41.51 -48.30
C ASP A 45 -10.03 -42.80 -48.51
N LEU A 46 -10.97 -42.76 -49.45
CA LEU A 46 -11.81 -43.89 -49.81
C LEU A 46 -11.18 -44.72 -50.92
N TYR A 47 -11.23 -46.04 -50.79
CA TYR A 47 -10.88 -46.92 -51.90
C TYR A 47 -12.05 -46.99 -52.89
N LEU A 48 -11.87 -46.42 -54.08
CA LEU A 48 -12.85 -46.42 -55.15
C LEU A 48 -12.46 -47.46 -56.22
N PRO A 49 -13.12 -48.63 -56.29
CA PRO A 49 -12.79 -49.63 -57.30
C PRO A 49 -13.12 -49.09 -58.69
N ASN A 50 -12.25 -49.34 -59.67
CA ASN A 50 -12.45 -48.97 -61.07
C ASN A 50 -12.98 -50.14 -61.93
N ARG A 51 -13.09 -51.33 -61.33
CA ARG A 51 -13.57 -52.55 -61.98
C ARG A 51 -14.02 -53.56 -60.94
N TYR A 52 -15.10 -54.28 -61.24
CA TYR A 52 -15.50 -55.48 -60.52
C TYR A 52 -15.94 -56.53 -61.54
N LYS A 53 -15.19 -57.64 -61.63
CA LYS A 53 -15.33 -58.62 -62.72
C LYS A 53 -15.32 -57.93 -64.10
N GLU A 54 -16.38 -58.08 -64.88
CA GLU A 54 -16.52 -57.47 -66.20
C GLU A 54 -17.14 -56.05 -66.17
N VAL A 55 -17.62 -55.58 -65.02
CA VAL A 55 -18.21 -54.25 -64.86
C VAL A 55 -17.11 -53.20 -64.71
N LEU A 56 -17.12 -52.21 -65.60
CA LEU A 56 -16.28 -51.02 -65.45
C LEU A 56 -16.97 -50.05 -64.49
N ILE A 57 -16.24 -49.56 -63.49
CA ILE A 57 -16.76 -48.63 -62.49
C ILE A 57 -16.05 -47.29 -62.67
N THR A 58 -16.82 -46.22 -62.83
CA THR A 58 -16.31 -44.85 -62.83
C THR A 58 -17.03 -44.04 -61.76
N TRP A 59 -16.36 -43.03 -61.21
CA TRP A 59 -16.86 -42.23 -60.09
C TRP A 59 -16.94 -40.76 -60.48
N GLU A 60 -17.98 -40.09 -60.02
CA GLU A 60 -18.14 -38.63 -60.12
C GLU A 60 -18.39 -38.09 -58.69
N SER A 61 -17.74 -36.99 -58.31
CA SER A 61 -18.00 -36.32 -57.03
C SER A 61 -18.76 -35.01 -57.23
N SER A 62 -19.67 -34.67 -56.31
CA SER A 62 -20.30 -33.36 -56.28
C SER A 62 -19.37 -32.23 -55.80
N ASN A 63 -18.27 -32.57 -55.12
CA ASN A 63 -17.25 -31.61 -54.67
C ASN A 63 -15.85 -32.26 -54.73
N GLU A 64 -15.16 -32.05 -55.85
CA GLU A 64 -13.83 -32.63 -56.12
C GLU A 64 -12.71 -32.07 -55.22
N GLU A 65 -12.92 -30.91 -54.58
CA GLU A 65 -11.93 -30.32 -53.67
C GLU A 65 -11.93 -30.98 -52.29
N ILE A 66 -13.10 -31.43 -51.82
CA ILE A 66 -13.28 -32.07 -50.50
C ILE A 66 -13.17 -33.61 -50.58
N LEU A 67 -13.78 -34.23 -51.58
CA LEU A 67 -13.66 -35.66 -51.84
C LEU A 67 -13.63 -35.90 -53.35
N SER A 68 -12.45 -36.22 -53.87
CA SER A 68 -12.27 -36.40 -55.31
C SER A 68 -12.90 -37.70 -55.84
N SER A 69 -13.18 -37.75 -57.13
CA SER A 69 -13.59 -38.98 -57.86
C SER A 69 -12.53 -40.09 -57.87
N LYS A 70 -11.33 -39.84 -57.31
CA LYS A 70 -10.29 -40.85 -57.07
C LYS A 70 -10.26 -41.35 -55.62
N GLY A 71 -11.14 -40.83 -54.76
CA GLY A 71 -11.23 -41.20 -53.36
C GLY A 71 -10.30 -40.41 -52.43
N LYS A 72 -9.56 -39.41 -52.93
CA LYS A 72 -8.77 -38.51 -52.09
C LYS A 72 -9.68 -37.59 -51.29
N VAL A 73 -9.54 -37.59 -49.96
CA VAL A 73 -10.28 -36.72 -49.03
C VAL A 73 -9.38 -35.58 -48.57
N ASN A 74 -9.89 -34.36 -48.68
CA ASN A 74 -9.33 -33.17 -48.04
C ASN A 74 -10.36 -32.66 -47.04
N ARG A 75 -10.08 -32.86 -45.75
CA ARG A 75 -11.01 -32.50 -44.67
C ARG A 75 -11.04 -30.98 -44.48
N PRO A 76 -12.23 -30.39 -44.22
CA PRO A 76 -12.36 -29.00 -43.81
C PRO A 76 -11.52 -28.67 -42.57
N LEU A 77 -11.19 -27.39 -42.39
CA LEU A 77 -10.50 -26.92 -41.17
C LEU A 77 -11.40 -27.06 -39.94
N PHE A 78 -10.80 -27.12 -38.74
CA PHE A 78 -11.55 -27.41 -37.50
C PHE A 78 -12.56 -26.31 -37.13
N ASP A 79 -12.34 -25.08 -37.58
CA ASP A 79 -13.20 -23.91 -37.40
C ASP A 79 -14.27 -23.77 -38.51
N GLU A 80 -14.24 -24.64 -39.52
CA GLU A 80 -15.27 -24.77 -40.54
C GLU A 80 -16.37 -25.76 -40.12
N GLU A 81 -17.43 -25.84 -40.92
CA GLU A 81 -18.49 -26.84 -40.76
C GLU A 81 -18.16 -28.13 -41.53
N ASN A 82 -18.68 -29.27 -41.06
CA ASN A 82 -18.62 -30.53 -41.79
C ASN A 82 -19.22 -30.36 -43.20
N GLN A 83 -18.64 -31.00 -44.21
CA GLN A 83 -19.07 -30.84 -45.61
C GLN A 83 -19.75 -32.11 -46.11
N GLU A 84 -20.95 -31.96 -46.68
CA GLU A 84 -21.68 -33.06 -47.32
C GLU A 84 -21.26 -33.18 -48.80
N VAL A 85 -20.86 -34.39 -49.21
CA VAL A 85 -20.46 -34.70 -50.59
C VAL A 85 -21.25 -35.91 -51.11
N THR A 86 -21.78 -35.81 -52.32
CA THR A 86 -22.45 -36.91 -53.01
C THR A 86 -21.50 -37.56 -54.02
N LEU A 87 -21.07 -38.80 -53.75
CA LEU A 87 -20.32 -39.63 -54.69
C LEU A 87 -21.30 -40.45 -55.56
N THR A 88 -21.13 -40.35 -56.87
CA THR A 88 -21.92 -41.12 -57.84
C THR A 88 -21.07 -42.25 -58.44
N MET A 89 -21.40 -43.50 -58.10
CA MET A 89 -20.84 -44.69 -58.73
C MET A 89 -21.58 -44.98 -60.03
N ILE A 90 -20.84 -45.07 -61.14
CA ILE A 90 -21.38 -45.33 -62.47
C ILE A 90 -20.87 -46.70 -62.95
N LEU A 91 -21.78 -47.66 -63.00
CA LEU A 91 -21.51 -49.03 -63.44
C LEU A 91 -21.79 -49.16 -64.93
N ASN A 92 -20.83 -49.65 -65.69
CA ASN A 92 -20.93 -49.83 -67.14
C ASN A 92 -20.67 -51.29 -67.52
N TYR A 93 -21.64 -51.93 -68.18
CA TYR A 93 -21.52 -53.29 -68.72
C TYR A 93 -22.34 -53.45 -70.01
N GLN A 94 -21.69 -53.82 -71.11
CA GLN A 94 -22.32 -54.13 -72.41
C GLN A 94 -23.45 -53.15 -72.83
N ASN A 95 -23.13 -51.84 -72.84
CA ASN A 95 -24.03 -50.71 -73.16
C ASN A 95 -25.15 -50.42 -72.15
N GLN A 96 -25.19 -51.09 -71.00
CA GLN A 96 -26.05 -50.74 -69.87
C GLN A 96 -25.28 -49.92 -68.85
N VAL A 97 -25.93 -48.88 -68.30
CA VAL A 97 -25.36 -47.98 -67.30
C VAL A 97 -26.29 -47.89 -66.09
N LYS A 98 -25.74 -48.03 -64.89
CA LYS A 98 -26.46 -47.80 -63.62
C LYS A 98 -25.69 -46.78 -62.78
N ARG A 99 -26.41 -45.79 -62.24
CA ARG A 99 -25.88 -44.79 -61.30
C ARG A 99 -26.38 -45.08 -59.89
N VAL A 100 -25.49 -44.99 -58.92
CA VAL A 100 -25.77 -45.18 -57.49
C VAL A 100 -25.14 -44.03 -56.72
N LEU A 101 -25.91 -43.40 -55.85
CA LEU A 101 -25.48 -42.21 -55.12
C LEU A 101 -25.18 -42.57 -53.67
N PHE A 102 -24.07 -42.04 -53.16
CA PHE A 102 -23.66 -42.11 -51.77
C PHE A 102 -23.54 -40.68 -51.24
N THR A 103 -24.38 -40.32 -50.28
CA THR A 103 -24.26 -39.05 -49.56
C THR A 103 -23.39 -39.27 -48.33
N LEU A 104 -22.23 -38.62 -48.29
CA LEU A 104 -21.20 -38.81 -47.27
C LEU A 104 -20.89 -37.47 -46.60
N THR A 105 -20.69 -37.47 -45.29
CA THR A 105 -20.25 -36.30 -44.53
C THR A 105 -18.74 -36.38 -44.32
N VAL A 106 -17.99 -35.50 -44.96
CA VAL A 106 -16.56 -35.35 -44.68
C VAL A 106 -16.42 -34.51 -43.42
N VAL A 107 -15.94 -35.15 -42.36
CA VAL A 107 -15.83 -34.52 -41.04
C VAL A 107 -14.61 -33.60 -41.01
N LYS A 108 -14.80 -32.39 -40.49
CA LYS A 108 -13.73 -31.42 -40.29
C LYS A 108 -12.58 -31.96 -39.45
N ASN A 109 -11.42 -31.34 -39.52
CA ASN A 109 -10.29 -31.68 -38.67
C ASN A 109 -10.60 -31.40 -37.19
N GLU A 110 -9.95 -32.14 -36.30
CA GLU A 110 -10.01 -31.83 -34.87
C GLU A 110 -9.10 -30.64 -34.55
N GLN A 111 -9.49 -29.83 -33.55
CA GLN A 111 -8.65 -28.74 -33.09
C GLN A 111 -7.33 -29.30 -32.54
N THR A 112 -6.22 -28.73 -32.99
CA THR A 112 -4.90 -29.11 -32.48
C THR A 112 -4.67 -28.54 -31.08
N ARG A 113 -3.76 -29.15 -30.32
CA ARG A 113 -3.39 -28.65 -28.97
C ARG A 113 -2.82 -27.24 -29.02
N GLU A 114 -2.10 -26.90 -30.07
CA GLU A 114 -1.56 -25.56 -30.32
C GLU A 114 -2.68 -24.52 -30.47
N GLU A 115 -3.73 -24.84 -31.23
CA GLU A 115 -4.90 -23.98 -31.41
C GLU A 115 -5.72 -23.82 -30.12
N ILE A 116 -5.81 -24.86 -29.28
CA ILE A 116 -6.45 -24.79 -27.96
C ILE A 116 -5.69 -23.82 -27.05
N LEU A 117 -4.37 -24.00 -26.92
CA LEU A 117 -3.52 -23.16 -26.09
C LEU A 117 -3.59 -21.69 -26.53
N LYS A 118 -3.53 -21.44 -27.84
CA LYS A 118 -3.67 -20.09 -28.39
C LYS A 118 -5.01 -19.45 -28.04
N ALA A 119 -6.12 -20.17 -28.24
CA ALA A 119 -7.46 -19.66 -27.93
C ALA A 119 -7.66 -19.36 -26.43
N VAL A 120 -6.97 -20.09 -25.54
CA VAL A 120 -6.98 -19.80 -24.09
C VAL A 120 -6.13 -18.57 -23.78
N LEU A 121 -4.91 -18.47 -24.30
CA LEU A 121 -4.04 -17.31 -24.06
C LEU A 121 -4.63 -16.00 -24.61
N ASP A 122 -5.37 -16.08 -25.72
CA ASP A 122 -6.08 -14.94 -26.29
C ASP A 122 -7.22 -14.41 -25.40
N GLN A 123 -7.74 -15.21 -24.46
CA GLN A 123 -8.74 -14.76 -23.47
C GLN A 123 -8.12 -14.01 -22.28
N ILE A 124 -6.80 -14.10 -22.10
CA ILE A 124 -6.10 -13.43 -21.00
C ILE A 124 -5.74 -12.01 -21.45
N GLU A 125 -6.45 -11.04 -20.88
CA GLU A 125 -6.26 -9.61 -21.09
C GLU A 125 -6.31 -8.86 -19.76
N PHE A 126 -5.49 -7.81 -19.66
CA PHE A 126 -5.44 -6.90 -18.52
C PHE A 126 -5.53 -5.46 -19.04
N GLY A 127 -5.81 -4.50 -18.14
CA GLY A 127 -5.65 -3.10 -18.48
C GLY A 127 -4.18 -2.74 -18.77
N ASN A 128 -3.95 -1.79 -19.68
CA ASN A 128 -2.59 -1.41 -20.11
C ASN A 128 -1.79 -0.69 -19.02
N THR A 129 -2.48 -0.10 -18.05
CA THR A 129 -1.89 0.65 -16.93
C THR A 129 -2.38 0.06 -15.62
N ILE A 130 -1.48 -0.13 -14.65
CA ILE A 130 -1.81 -0.72 -13.35
C ILE A 130 -1.30 0.17 -12.21
N THR A 131 -2.16 0.34 -11.20
CA THR A 131 -1.85 1.03 -9.93
C THR A 131 -2.13 0.14 -8.72
N LYS A 132 -2.55 -1.10 -8.96
CA LYS A 132 -2.95 -2.11 -7.96
C LYS A 132 -2.54 -3.50 -8.47
N SER A 133 -2.52 -4.49 -7.57
CA SER A 133 -2.28 -5.90 -7.92
C SER A 133 -3.28 -6.42 -8.96
N LEU A 134 -2.81 -7.36 -9.76
CA LEU A 134 -3.60 -8.08 -10.77
C LEU A 134 -4.32 -9.28 -10.15
N ASN A 135 -5.53 -9.54 -10.61
CA ASN A 135 -6.22 -10.79 -10.30
C ASN A 135 -5.92 -11.80 -11.42
N LEU A 136 -4.99 -12.73 -11.16
CA LEU A 136 -4.59 -13.75 -12.11
C LEU A 136 -5.52 -14.96 -12.09
N VAL A 137 -5.67 -15.62 -13.24
CA VAL A 137 -6.46 -16.85 -13.40
C VAL A 137 -5.49 -17.99 -13.68
N TYR A 138 -5.51 -19.06 -12.89
CA TYR A 138 -4.52 -20.14 -13.01
C TYR A 138 -5.01 -21.35 -13.82
N GLU A 139 -6.28 -21.36 -14.22
CA GLU A 139 -6.84 -22.41 -15.06
C GLU A 139 -8.01 -21.87 -15.89
N VAL A 140 -8.00 -22.15 -17.21
CA VAL A 140 -9.10 -21.82 -18.12
C VAL A 140 -9.32 -23.01 -19.05
N ASN A 141 -10.56 -23.51 -19.10
CA ASN A 141 -10.95 -24.64 -19.96
C ASN A 141 -10.03 -25.88 -19.85
N GLY A 142 -9.50 -26.16 -18.66
CA GLY A 142 -8.59 -27.29 -18.39
C GLY A 142 -7.12 -27.05 -18.77
N VAL A 143 -6.77 -25.88 -19.30
CA VAL A 143 -5.39 -25.44 -19.51
C VAL A 143 -4.90 -24.75 -18.25
N LEU A 144 -3.80 -25.24 -17.68
CA LEU A 144 -3.14 -24.61 -16.54
C LEU A 144 -2.32 -23.41 -17.00
N LEU A 145 -2.34 -22.33 -16.22
CA LEU A 145 -1.62 -21.09 -16.54
C LEU A 145 -0.56 -20.81 -15.48
N SER A 146 0.62 -20.40 -15.92
CA SER A 146 1.66 -19.81 -15.09
C SER A 146 2.05 -18.43 -15.61
N TYR A 147 2.53 -17.58 -14.72
CA TYR A 147 2.87 -16.21 -15.04
C TYR A 147 4.31 -15.92 -14.63
N GLN A 148 5.00 -15.11 -15.43
CA GLN A 148 6.35 -14.65 -15.14
C GLN A 148 6.48 -13.17 -15.44
N SER A 149 6.81 -12.38 -14.43
CA SER A 149 7.07 -10.95 -14.55
C SER A 149 8.52 -10.68 -14.92
N SER A 150 8.75 -9.72 -15.81
CA SER A 150 10.11 -9.21 -16.09
C SER A 150 10.67 -8.35 -14.96
N HIS A 151 9.82 -7.90 -14.03
CA HIS A 151 10.19 -7.07 -12.87
C HIS A 151 9.57 -7.65 -11.58
N PRO A 152 10.00 -8.83 -11.11
CA PRO A 152 9.39 -9.52 -9.97
C PRO A 152 9.52 -8.77 -8.63
N MET A 153 10.37 -7.76 -8.56
CA MET A 153 10.50 -6.87 -7.40
C MET A 153 9.46 -5.74 -7.38
N ASP A 154 8.83 -5.43 -8.52
CA ASP A 154 7.79 -4.40 -8.63
C ASP A 154 6.41 -5.04 -8.82
N LEU A 155 6.29 -6.07 -9.67
CA LEU A 155 5.10 -6.90 -9.87
C LEU A 155 5.50 -8.38 -9.81
N THR A 156 4.99 -9.14 -8.83
CA THR A 156 5.35 -10.55 -8.66
C THR A 156 4.79 -11.45 -9.76
N ASN A 157 5.26 -12.71 -9.80
CA ASN A 157 4.71 -13.73 -10.69
C ASN A 157 3.27 -14.12 -10.31
N GLU A 158 2.87 -13.86 -9.06
CA GLU A 158 1.54 -14.09 -8.54
C GLU A 158 0.59 -12.91 -8.81
N GLY A 159 1.10 -11.81 -9.38
CA GLY A 159 0.31 -10.64 -9.75
C GLY A 159 0.23 -9.56 -8.66
N ASP A 160 0.99 -9.72 -7.57
CA ASP A 160 1.04 -8.71 -6.50
C ASP A 160 1.91 -7.53 -6.93
N LEU A 161 1.33 -6.33 -6.88
CA LEU A 161 2.07 -5.09 -7.12
C LEU A 161 2.76 -4.68 -5.81
N LEU A 162 4.07 -4.95 -5.71
CA LEU A 162 4.89 -4.60 -4.56
C LEU A 162 5.32 -3.14 -4.61
N ARG A 163 5.71 -2.65 -5.79
CA ARG A 163 6.28 -1.31 -5.92
C ARG A 163 5.78 -0.58 -7.15
N ARG A 164 5.51 0.71 -6.98
CA ARG A 164 5.32 1.68 -8.06
C ARG A 164 6.59 2.55 -8.20
N PRO A 165 6.94 2.99 -9.42
CA PRO A 165 8.01 3.98 -9.60
C PRO A 165 7.72 5.26 -8.81
N TYR A 166 8.74 5.98 -8.38
CA TYR A 166 8.54 7.23 -7.63
C TYR A 166 8.04 8.37 -8.53
N TYR A 167 7.46 9.42 -7.96
CA TYR A 167 6.89 10.54 -8.72
C TYR A 167 7.87 11.27 -9.64
N ASN A 168 9.16 11.25 -9.29
CA ASN A 168 10.26 11.82 -10.05
C ASN A 168 10.91 10.83 -11.03
N GLU A 169 10.43 9.58 -11.06
CA GLU A 169 10.80 8.58 -12.04
C GLU A 169 9.81 8.60 -13.22
N ASP A 170 10.10 7.80 -14.25
CA ASP A 170 9.17 7.52 -15.33
C ASP A 170 8.29 6.31 -14.95
N ASP A 171 7.13 6.19 -15.59
CA ASP A 171 6.31 4.99 -15.46
C ASP A 171 7.10 3.74 -15.88
N LEU A 172 6.89 2.62 -15.20
CA LEU A 172 7.66 1.40 -15.43
C LEU A 172 6.91 0.45 -16.36
N SER A 173 7.52 0.15 -17.51
CA SER A 173 7.03 -0.87 -18.43
C SER A 173 7.47 -2.27 -17.97
N VAL A 174 6.50 -3.12 -17.64
CA VAL A 174 6.70 -4.51 -17.25
C VAL A 174 6.11 -5.44 -18.30
N THR A 175 6.77 -6.56 -18.58
CA THR A 175 6.25 -7.64 -19.42
C THR A 175 5.85 -8.79 -18.51
N LEU A 176 4.59 -9.20 -18.57
CA LEU A 176 4.07 -10.39 -17.92
C LEU A 176 3.90 -11.48 -18.98
N THR A 177 4.74 -12.51 -18.91
CA THR A 177 4.66 -13.68 -19.79
C THR A 177 3.71 -14.69 -19.18
N VAL A 178 2.62 -14.99 -19.89
CA VAL A 178 1.65 -16.02 -19.52
C VAL A 178 1.97 -17.28 -20.31
N THR A 179 2.17 -18.40 -19.63
CA THR A 179 2.41 -19.71 -20.25
C THR A 179 1.26 -20.65 -19.93
N GLY A 180 0.63 -21.19 -20.97
CA GLY A 180 -0.41 -22.21 -20.85
C GLY A 180 0.13 -23.61 -21.07
N PHE A 181 -0.36 -24.56 -20.29
CA PHE A 181 0.04 -25.97 -20.32
C PHE A 181 -1.17 -26.89 -20.56
N ASP A 182 -1.05 -27.76 -21.57
CA ASP A 182 -1.99 -28.85 -21.85
C ASP A 182 -1.19 -30.15 -22.07
N GLY A 183 -0.97 -30.91 -20.97
CA GLY A 183 -0.10 -32.08 -20.97
C GLY A 183 1.38 -31.71 -21.12
N GLU A 184 2.03 -32.22 -22.18
CA GLU A 184 3.44 -31.90 -22.51
C GLU A 184 3.56 -30.69 -23.45
N TYR A 185 2.44 -30.12 -23.91
CA TYR A 185 2.43 -28.97 -24.80
C TYR A 185 2.36 -27.67 -23.99
N GLU A 186 3.19 -26.71 -24.37
CA GLU A 186 3.22 -25.37 -23.77
C GLU A 186 3.23 -24.29 -24.85
N MET A 187 2.62 -23.14 -24.55
CA MET A 187 2.66 -21.94 -25.38
C MET A 187 2.69 -20.71 -24.46
N SER A 188 3.40 -19.66 -24.87
CA SER A 188 3.49 -18.42 -24.10
C SER A 188 3.00 -17.19 -24.89
N LYS A 189 2.45 -16.21 -24.16
CA LYS A 189 2.03 -14.89 -24.65
C LYS A 189 2.57 -13.81 -23.71
N ASP A 190 3.21 -12.80 -24.28
CA ASP A 190 3.67 -11.64 -23.53
C ASP A 190 2.58 -10.56 -23.46
N ILE A 191 2.36 -10.00 -22.27
CA ILE A 191 1.48 -8.86 -22.04
C ILE A 191 2.31 -7.72 -21.47
N THR A 192 2.31 -6.57 -22.15
CA THR A 192 2.97 -5.36 -21.67
C THR A 192 2.03 -4.56 -20.78
N LEU A 193 2.50 -4.22 -19.58
CA LEU A 193 1.80 -3.44 -18.57
C LEU A 193 2.63 -2.22 -18.20
N ILE A 194 1.98 -1.10 -17.92
CA ILE A 194 2.62 0.12 -17.42
C ILE A 194 2.24 0.28 -15.96
N ILE A 195 3.20 0.11 -15.05
CA ILE A 195 3.03 0.50 -13.65
C ILE A 195 3.17 2.01 -13.59
N LEU A 196 2.07 2.70 -13.29
CA LEU A 196 2.11 4.16 -13.17
C LEU A 196 2.92 4.53 -11.93
N LYS A 197 3.79 5.53 -12.09
CA LYS A 197 4.51 6.11 -10.97
C LYS A 197 3.58 6.68 -9.92
N GLU A 198 4.06 6.79 -8.69
CA GLU A 198 3.38 7.49 -7.61
C GLU A 198 3.12 8.95 -8.02
N GLU A 199 1.99 9.49 -7.60
CA GLU A 199 1.77 10.92 -7.79
C GLU A 199 2.70 11.67 -6.83
N LYS A 200 3.22 12.81 -7.30
CA LYS A 200 3.95 13.72 -6.41
C LYS A 200 2.94 14.11 -5.34
N LEU A 201 3.27 13.85 -4.07
CA LEU A 201 2.60 14.52 -2.95
C LEU A 201 2.81 16.02 -3.15
N GLU A 202 1.86 16.66 -3.83
CA GLU A 202 1.70 18.10 -3.76
C GLU A 202 1.54 18.43 -2.28
N THR A 203 2.30 19.41 -1.81
CA THR A 203 2.29 19.89 -0.42
C THR A 203 0.99 20.63 -0.12
N ASN A 204 -0.14 19.95 -0.29
CA ASN A 204 -1.44 20.37 0.20
C ASN A 204 -1.55 19.92 1.65
N VAL A 205 -2.30 20.67 2.45
CA VAL A 205 -2.66 20.19 3.79
C VAL A 205 -3.41 18.86 3.64
N THR A 206 -3.01 17.84 4.38
CA THR A 206 -3.63 16.50 4.38
C THR A 206 -4.29 16.20 5.72
N GLY A 207 -4.88 15.01 5.85
CA GLY A 207 -5.42 14.54 7.12
C GLY A 207 -6.63 15.33 7.61
N PHE A 208 -6.93 15.24 8.90
CA PHE A 208 -8.02 16.00 9.49
C PHE A 208 -7.82 17.51 9.37
N ALA A 209 -6.58 17.99 9.26
CA ALA A 209 -6.35 19.42 9.04
C ALA A 209 -6.97 19.89 7.72
N SER A 210 -6.90 19.09 6.65
CA SER A 210 -7.30 19.50 5.29
C SER A 210 -8.78 19.84 5.13
N ILE A 211 -9.64 19.33 6.02
CA ILE A 211 -11.11 19.45 5.91
C ILE A 211 -11.55 20.91 5.88
N TYR A 212 -10.96 21.74 6.74
CA TYR A 212 -11.32 23.15 6.91
C TYR A 212 -10.13 24.09 6.82
N PHE A 213 -8.94 23.59 6.44
CA PHE A 213 -7.76 24.44 6.33
C PHE A 213 -7.91 25.43 5.17
N ASP A 214 -7.87 26.72 5.48
CA ASP A 214 -7.89 27.77 4.47
C ASP A 214 -6.45 28.23 4.18
N GLU A 215 -5.84 27.68 3.14
CA GLU A 215 -4.50 28.08 2.70
C GLU A 215 -4.47 29.49 2.08
N SER A 216 -5.63 30.02 1.65
CA SER A 216 -5.68 31.33 0.98
C SER A 216 -5.28 32.48 1.91
N VAL A 217 -5.37 32.28 3.23
CA VAL A 217 -4.91 33.24 4.25
C VAL A 217 -3.41 33.53 4.17
N PHE A 218 -2.64 32.71 3.46
CA PHE A 218 -1.20 32.89 3.25
C PHE A 218 -0.84 33.54 1.91
N ASN A 219 -1.77 33.60 0.95
CA ASN A 219 -1.51 34.15 -0.39
C ASN A 219 -1.40 35.67 -0.38
N GLU A 220 -2.17 36.32 0.48
CA GLU A 220 -2.23 37.77 0.60
C GLU A 220 -1.99 38.15 2.07
N GLY A 221 -0.77 38.59 2.40
CA GLY A 221 -0.41 38.81 3.80
C GLY A 221 1.01 39.30 4.03
N ASN A 222 1.27 39.73 5.27
CA ASN A 222 2.62 40.14 5.66
C ASN A 222 3.54 38.93 5.73
N TYR A 223 4.57 38.98 4.88
CA TYR A 223 5.63 38.00 4.79
C TYR A 223 6.89 38.54 5.47
N TYR A 224 7.40 37.81 6.46
CA TYR A 224 8.63 38.17 7.16
C TYR A 224 9.71 37.14 6.90
N VAL A 225 10.87 37.59 6.42
CA VAL A 225 12.09 36.78 6.37
C VAL A 225 12.89 37.11 7.62
N VAL A 226 13.23 36.10 8.42
CA VAL A 226 13.94 36.27 9.69
C VAL A 226 15.21 35.44 9.71
N SER A 227 16.30 36.06 10.16
CA SER A 227 17.65 35.50 10.13
C SER A 227 18.27 35.36 11.52
N ASN A 228 17.61 35.89 12.54
CA ASN A 228 18.03 35.88 13.93
C ASN A 228 16.83 35.91 14.88
N GLU A 229 17.08 35.72 16.17
CA GLU A 229 16.04 35.59 17.20
C GLU A 229 15.20 36.85 17.34
N LYS A 230 15.85 38.02 17.27
CA LYS A 230 15.19 39.32 17.41
C LYS A 230 14.13 39.49 16.32
N GLU A 231 14.51 39.24 15.06
CA GLU A 231 13.60 39.34 13.92
C GLU A 231 12.41 38.38 14.03
N LEU A 232 12.62 37.15 14.49
CA LEU A 232 11.53 36.21 14.73
C LEU A 232 10.56 36.72 15.81
N ILE A 233 11.09 37.19 16.94
CA ILE A 233 10.28 37.70 18.05
C ILE A 233 9.50 38.94 17.62
N GLU A 234 10.13 39.86 16.88
CA GLU A 234 9.47 41.07 16.36
C GLU A 234 8.36 40.70 15.37
N ALA A 235 8.62 39.79 14.42
CA ALA A 235 7.62 39.34 13.44
C ALA A 235 6.41 38.67 14.10
N LEU A 236 6.63 37.81 15.09
CA LEU A 236 5.55 37.17 15.86
C LEU A 236 4.75 38.18 16.71
N SER A 237 5.36 39.31 17.09
CA SER A 237 4.73 40.37 17.89
C SER A 237 3.89 41.35 17.07
N MET A 238 3.91 41.26 15.73
CA MET A 238 3.11 42.14 14.89
C MET A 238 1.61 41.82 15.02
N THR A 239 0.79 42.86 15.07
CA THR A 239 -0.67 42.79 15.27
C THR A 239 -1.41 43.60 14.22
N GLY A 240 -2.74 43.41 14.14
CA GLY A 240 -3.60 44.15 13.22
C GLY A 240 -3.23 43.94 11.75
N ASP A 241 -3.16 45.03 11.00
CA ASP A 241 -2.81 45.05 9.56
C ASP A 241 -1.37 44.60 9.28
N LYS A 242 -0.50 44.58 10.30
CA LYS A 242 0.89 44.13 10.21
C LYS A 242 1.09 42.69 10.69
N ALA A 243 0.07 42.03 11.22
CA ALA A 243 0.23 40.68 11.76
C ALA A 243 0.80 39.74 10.69
N ALA A 244 1.82 38.96 11.07
CA ALA A 244 2.48 38.04 10.15
C ALA A 244 1.52 36.96 9.65
N ARG A 245 1.46 36.75 8.34
CA ARG A 245 0.80 35.57 7.74
C ARG A 245 1.80 34.48 7.43
N VAL A 246 3.01 34.87 7.03
CA VAL A 246 4.10 33.97 6.71
C VAL A 246 5.39 34.46 7.37
N ILE A 247 6.11 33.55 8.00
CA ILE A 247 7.45 33.78 8.55
C ILE A 247 8.39 32.70 8.00
N GLU A 248 9.38 33.13 7.24
CA GLU A 248 10.48 32.30 6.72
C GLU A 248 11.71 32.46 7.61
N ILE A 249 12.15 31.36 8.24
CA ILE A 249 13.34 31.30 9.08
C ILE A 249 14.54 30.86 8.21
N MET A 250 15.56 31.70 8.17
CA MET A 250 16.72 31.52 7.29
C MET A 250 17.86 30.73 7.94
N ASN A 251 18.01 30.82 9.27
CA ASN A 251 19.15 30.29 10.02
C ASN A 251 18.68 29.58 11.29
N ASP A 252 19.57 28.76 11.84
CA ASP A 252 19.39 28.23 13.19
C ASP A 252 19.26 29.36 14.22
N LEU A 253 18.35 29.20 15.19
CA LEU A 253 18.05 30.21 16.20
C LEU A 253 18.25 29.65 17.62
N ASN A 254 18.97 30.38 18.46
CA ASN A 254 19.06 30.12 19.90
C ASN A 254 18.01 30.95 20.63
N LEU A 255 16.84 30.39 20.87
CA LEU A 255 15.74 31.09 21.52
C LEU A 255 15.76 30.96 23.05
N GLY A 256 16.90 30.64 23.66
CA GLY A 256 17.03 30.58 25.11
C GLY A 256 16.72 31.93 25.75
N TYR A 257 15.89 31.95 26.80
CA TYR A 257 15.37 33.20 27.35
C TYR A 257 16.48 34.13 27.86
N HIS A 258 17.46 33.59 28.59
CA HIS A 258 18.60 34.35 29.10
C HIS A 258 19.54 34.77 27.98
N TYR A 259 19.74 33.90 26.98
CA TYR A 259 20.52 34.21 25.80
C TYR A 259 19.94 35.42 25.05
N VAL A 260 18.66 35.37 24.66
CA VAL A 260 17.99 36.47 23.94
C VAL A 260 18.03 37.77 24.73
N ARG A 261 17.74 37.74 26.04
CA ARG A 261 17.79 38.92 26.91
C ARG A 261 19.18 39.54 27.02
N LYS A 262 20.23 38.71 26.99
CA LYS A 262 21.63 39.15 27.06
C LYS A 262 22.11 39.67 25.71
N THR A 263 21.73 39.02 24.62
CA THR A 263 22.15 39.36 23.25
C THR A 263 21.44 40.60 22.73
N TYR A 264 20.15 40.78 23.05
CA TYR A 264 19.33 41.91 22.59
C TYR A 264 18.68 42.65 23.78
N PRO A 265 19.46 43.36 24.61
CA PRO A 265 18.96 43.99 25.85
C PRO A 265 17.90 45.08 25.60
N GLU A 266 17.92 45.69 24.42
CA GLU A 266 16.96 46.70 23.96
C GLU A 266 15.68 46.14 23.32
N LEU A 267 15.61 44.82 23.09
CA LEU A 267 14.41 44.20 22.51
C LEU A 267 13.23 44.30 23.47
N ALA A 268 12.18 44.98 23.03
CA ALA A 268 10.90 45.02 23.73
C ALA A 268 10.20 43.66 23.58
N LEU A 269 10.01 42.95 24.68
CA LEU A 269 9.37 41.64 24.69
C LEU A 269 7.89 41.75 25.02
N ASP A 270 7.02 41.26 24.13
CA ASP A 270 5.64 40.93 24.48
C ASP A 270 5.65 39.56 25.17
N SER A 271 5.34 39.52 26.48
CA SER A 271 5.26 38.28 27.26
C SER A 271 4.14 37.34 26.80
N ARG A 272 3.24 37.81 25.94
CA ARG A 272 2.24 37.00 25.25
C ARG A 272 2.78 36.32 24.00
N VAL A 273 3.99 36.65 23.55
CA VAL A 273 4.69 36.07 22.39
C VAL A 273 5.97 35.35 22.83
N PHE A 274 6.83 36.01 23.59
CA PHE A 274 8.11 35.46 24.05
C PHE A 274 8.24 35.66 25.56
N ARG A 275 8.35 34.56 26.32
CA ARG A 275 8.52 34.62 27.79
C ARG A 275 9.43 33.52 28.30
N ASN A 276 9.94 33.72 29.51
CA ASN A 276 10.68 32.69 30.21
C ASN A 276 9.77 31.48 30.48
N HIS A 277 10.30 30.26 30.31
CA HIS A 277 9.65 29.05 30.78
C HIS A 277 10.04 28.78 32.25
N ASN A 278 9.61 27.63 32.76
CA ASN A 278 10.15 27.03 33.98
C ASN A 278 11.69 27.05 33.96
N THR A 279 12.31 27.07 35.13
CA THR A 279 13.76 27.23 35.24
C THR A 279 14.46 25.88 35.06
N PRO A 280 15.43 25.77 34.12
CA PRO A 280 16.31 24.61 34.03
C PRO A 280 17.16 24.44 35.29
N LEU A 281 17.38 23.21 35.73
CA LEU A 281 18.10 22.91 36.98
C LEU A 281 19.34 22.03 36.79
N THR A 282 19.45 21.28 35.70
CA THR A 282 20.44 20.20 35.60
C THR A 282 21.26 20.21 34.32
N HIS A 283 20.75 20.73 33.20
CA HIS A 283 21.56 20.82 31.98
C HIS A 283 22.39 22.11 31.97
N PRO A 284 23.74 22.05 31.87
CA PRO A 284 24.58 23.24 31.98
C PRO A 284 24.25 24.30 30.93
N ASP A 285 24.04 23.89 29.68
CA ASP A 285 23.73 24.83 28.60
C ASP A 285 22.32 25.44 28.77
N LEU A 286 21.36 24.70 29.32
CA LEU A 286 20.03 25.25 29.58
C LEU A 286 20.04 26.22 30.76
N ILE A 287 20.85 25.97 31.79
CA ILE A 287 21.05 26.91 32.90
C ILE A 287 21.65 28.22 32.37
N GLU A 288 22.61 28.14 31.44
CA GLU A 288 23.22 29.33 30.83
C GLU A 288 22.26 30.07 29.89
N HIS A 289 21.62 29.36 28.97
CA HIS A 289 20.80 29.96 27.91
C HIS A 289 19.37 30.28 28.36
N GLY A 290 18.84 29.58 29.36
CA GLY A 290 17.42 29.56 29.71
C GLY A 290 16.56 28.85 28.66
N VAL A 291 15.29 28.62 28.97
CA VAL A 291 14.30 28.06 28.03
C VAL A 291 13.16 29.05 27.86
N SER A 292 12.73 29.29 26.62
CA SER A 292 11.60 30.18 26.33
C SER A 292 10.31 29.42 26.04
N ARG A 293 9.18 30.09 26.28
CA ARG A 293 7.89 29.76 25.65
C ARG A 293 7.58 30.78 24.57
N ILE A 294 7.63 30.34 23.32
CA ILE A 294 7.11 31.05 22.16
C ILE A 294 5.61 30.78 22.07
N GLN A 295 4.82 31.81 21.83
CA GLN A 295 3.36 31.72 21.84
C GLN A 295 2.83 32.22 20.50
N ILE A 296 2.34 31.29 19.69
CA ILE A 296 1.55 31.58 18.49
C ILE A 296 0.11 31.63 18.97
N ARG A 297 -0.46 32.82 19.12
CA ARG A 297 -1.79 32.94 19.70
C ARG A 297 -2.67 33.98 19.08
N ASP A 298 -3.96 33.81 19.31
CA ASP A 298 -4.99 34.75 18.90
C ASP A 298 -4.96 34.91 17.36
N ARG A 299 -4.78 33.78 16.66
CA ARG A 299 -4.68 33.69 15.21
C ARG A 299 -6.01 33.30 14.56
N SER A 300 -7.09 33.91 15.02
CA SER A 300 -8.46 33.67 14.52
C SER A 300 -9.11 35.00 14.15
N GLU A 301 -10.28 34.94 13.50
CA GLU A 301 -10.96 36.14 12.99
C GLU A 301 -11.31 37.09 14.14
N GLY A 302 -11.08 38.39 13.94
CA GLY A 302 -11.33 39.42 14.95
C GLY A 302 -10.32 39.48 16.11
N LEU A 303 -9.30 38.62 16.13
CA LEU A 303 -8.29 38.59 17.19
C LEU A 303 -7.02 39.38 16.84
N SER A 304 -6.19 39.68 17.84
CA SER A 304 -5.11 40.67 17.73
C SER A 304 -4.02 40.32 16.71
N HIS A 305 -3.77 39.03 16.46
CA HIS A 305 -2.75 38.58 15.52
C HIS A 305 -3.34 38.08 14.19
N GLY A 306 -4.65 38.25 13.96
CA GLY A 306 -5.36 37.89 12.73
C GLY A 306 -5.35 36.39 12.39
N VAL A 307 -6.19 35.95 11.45
CA VAL A 307 -6.32 34.53 11.06
C VAL A 307 -5.04 33.89 10.51
N GLY A 308 -4.58 32.80 11.09
CA GLY A 308 -3.53 31.96 10.52
C GLY A 308 -2.10 32.48 10.61
N LEU A 309 -1.17 31.53 10.54
CA LEU A 309 0.28 31.76 10.46
C LEU A 309 0.97 30.54 9.83
N LYS A 310 1.74 30.76 8.76
CA LYS A 310 2.73 29.80 8.26
C LYS A 310 4.11 30.17 8.80
N LEU A 311 4.74 29.25 9.53
CA LEU A 311 6.10 29.36 10.04
C LEU A 311 6.93 28.25 9.42
N PHE A 312 7.94 28.59 8.61
CA PHE A 312 8.71 27.58 7.91
C PHE A 312 10.17 27.96 7.71
N SER A 313 11.00 26.99 7.35
CA SER A 313 12.33 27.25 6.78
C SER A 313 12.45 26.58 5.41
N LYS A 314 13.24 27.16 4.51
CA LYS A 314 13.65 26.47 3.27
C LYS A 314 14.74 25.45 3.55
N ASN A 315 15.62 25.73 4.50
CA ASN A 315 16.84 24.98 4.78
C ASN A 315 16.77 24.23 6.12
N GLY A 316 15.57 23.80 6.53
CA GLY A 316 15.39 22.97 7.72
C GLY A 316 16.01 23.55 8.99
N SER A 317 15.96 24.88 9.18
CA SER A 317 16.62 25.57 10.28
C SER A 317 16.25 24.99 11.65
N THR A 318 17.24 24.96 12.55
CA THR A 318 17.11 24.42 13.90
C THR A 318 16.72 25.50 14.90
N ILE A 319 15.67 25.25 15.66
CA ILE A 319 15.24 26.07 16.79
C ILE A 319 15.70 25.41 18.08
N LYS A 320 16.56 26.10 18.83
CA LYS A 320 17.07 25.61 20.11
C LYS A 320 16.46 26.34 21.30
N TYR A 321 16.32 25.60 22.39
CA TYR A 321 16.03 26.12 23.74
C TYR A 321 14.68 26.86 23.86
N ALA A 322 13.69 26.44 23.09
CA ALA A 322 12.35 27.00 23.15
C ALA A 322 11.24 25.97 22.90
N THR A 323 10.11 26.24 23.53
CA THR A 323 8.83 25.55 23.37
C THR A 323 7.87 26.44 22.58
N PHE A 324 6.91 25.87 21.87
CA PHE A 324 5.89 26.58 21.12
C PHE A 324 4.49 26.24 21.66
N LEU A 325 3.73 27.26 22.04
CA LEU A 325 2.32 27.14 22.38
C LEU A 325 1.49 27.75 21.26
N ILE A 326 0.76 26.92 20.51
CA ILE A 326 -0.28 27.34 19.57
C ILE A 326 -1.58 27.41 20.36
N LYS A 327 -2.12 28.62 20.56
CA LYS A 327 -3.31 28.83 21.40
C LYS A 327 -4.36 29.71 20.75
N ASN A 328 -5.64 29.34 20.86
CA ASN A 328 -6.75 30.17 20.36
C ASN A 328 -6.54 30.62 18.90
N SER A 329 -6.16 29.66 18.05
CA SER A 329 -5.63 29.91 16.71
C SER A 329 -6.29 28.99 15.69
N THR A 330 -6.45 29.48 14.47
CA THR A 330 -6.99 28.71 13.34
C THR A 330 -6.04 28.83 12.15
N ASN A 331 -5.86 27.76 11.36
CA ASN A 331 -5.02 27.72 10.16
C ASN A 331 -3.54 28.03 10.47
N VAL A 332 -2.93 27.23 11.35
CA VAL A 332 -1.50 27.34 11.68
C VAL A 332 -0.73 26.25 10.94
N TRP A 333 0.30 26.64 10.20
CA TRP A 333 1.17 25.74 9.45
C TRP A 333 2.61 25.88 9.94
N ILE A 334 3.19 24.82 10.50
CA ILE A 334 4.61 24.74 10.83
C ILE A 334 5.29 23.76 9.89
N GLU A 335 6.35 24.18 9.20
CA GLU A 335 6.96 23.37 8.14
C GLU A 335 8.49 23.42 8.10
N ASN A 336 9.11 22.26 7.88
CA ASN A 336 10.54 22.15 7.56
C ASN A 336 11.44 22.85 8.61
N LEU A 337 11.24 22.52 9.89
CA LEU A 337 12.03 23.04 11.01
C LEU A 337 12.51 21.90 11.89
N SER A 338 13.75 22.02 12.38
CA SER A 338 14.28 21.13 13.41
C SER A 338 14.13 21.77 14.79
N PHE A 339 13.82 20.99 15.83
CA PHE A 339 13.67 21.47 17.20
C PHE A 339 14.56 20.65 18.13
N ASP A 340 15.42 21.34 18.89
CA ASP A 340 16.46 20.68 19.70
C ASP A 340 16.71 21.36 21.07
N GLY A 341 17.28 20.60 22.00
CA GLY A 341 17.97 21.11 23.17
C GLY A 341 17.10 21.47 24.37
N ILE A 342 15.83 21.05 24.47
CA ILE A 342 14.97 21.37 25.63
C ILE A 342 14.90 20.26 26.68
N TRP A 343 15.65 19.17 26.53
CA TRP A 343 15.72 18.11 27.54
C TRP A 343 16.77 18.42 28.61
N GLU A 344 16.50 18.04 29.85
CA GLU A 344 17.50 17.99 30.92
C GLU A 344 17.22 16.80 31.83
N TYR A 345 18.24 16.33 32.54
CA TYR A 345 18.09 15.18 33.43
C TYR A 345 17.18 15.50 34.62
N ASP A 346 16.26 14.58 34.92
CA ASP A 346 15.47 14.57 36.14
C ASP A 346 15.79 13.33 36.98
N ASP A 347 16.31 13.52 38.19
CA ASP A 347 16.75 12.43 39.07
C ASP A 347 15.58 11.60 39.60
N SER A 348 14.34 12.10 39.52
CA SER A 348 13.12 11.33 39.82
C SER A 348 12.73 10.38 38.68
N PHE A 349 13.21 10.64 37.46
CA PHE A 349 12.72 10.06 36.19
C PHE A 349 11.22 10.25 35.91
N ASP A 350 10.49 11.10 36.65
CA ASP A 350 9.07 11.38 36.37
C ASP A 350 8.90 12.39 35.21
N TYR A 351 9.78 13.38 35.13
CA TYR A 351 9.73 14.48 34.17
C TYR A 351 8.40 15.23 34.21
N ASP A 352 7.96 15.59 35.42
CA ASP A 352 6.67 16.28 35.63
C ASP A 352 6.84 17.75 36.12
N ARG A 353 8.08 18.26 36.23
CA ARG A 353 8.36 19.62 36.75
C ARG A 353 8.34 20.71 35.68
N ASN A 354 9.03 20.49 34.56
CA ASN A 354 9.38 21.57 33.64
C ASN A 354 8.35 21.85 32.57
N ASP A 355 7.50 20.88 32.23
CA ASP A 355 6.49 20.97 31.17
C ASP A 355 7.07 21.52 29.84
N TYR A 356 8.29 21.10 29.46
CA TYR A 356 8.86 21.47 28.17
C TYR A 356 8.42 20.49 27.09
N ASP A 357 7.35 20.86 26.39
CA ASP A 357 6.93 20.26 25.13
C ASP A 357 7.48 21.09 23.96
N TYR A 358 7.94 20.49 22.86
CA TYR A 358 8.34 21.30 21.71
C TYR A 358 7.17 22.08 21.15
N ILE A 359 6.01 21.44 20.98
CA ILE A 359 4.79 22.07 20.49
C ILE A 359 3.60 21.63 21.34
N THR A 360 2.86 22.58 21.90
CA THR A 360 1.55 22.36 22.51
C THR A 360 0.48 23.07 21.67
N ILE A 361 -0.55 22.34 21.25
CA ILE A 361 -1.73 22.86 20.57
C ILE A 361 -2.88 22.91 21.58
N GLU A 362 -3.40 24.10 21.86
CA GLU A 362 -4.44 24.31 22.88
C GLU A 362 -5.54 25.22 22.32
N ASP A 363 -6.81 24.82 22.46
CA ASP A 363 -7.97 25.58 21.98
C ASP A 363 -7.79 26.08 20.52
N SER A 364 -7.26 25.23 19.63
CA SER A 364 -6.85 25.63 18.28
C SER A 364 -7.32 24.63 17.22
N LYS A 365 -7.57 25.13 16.02
CA LYS A 365 -8.20 24.37 14.93
C LYS A 365 -7.38 24.45 13.66
N ASN A 366 -7.48 23.43 12.81
CA ASN A 366 -6.83 23.40 11.49
C ASN A 366 -5.33 23.66 11.62
N VAL A 367 -4.62 22.76 12.32
CA VAL A 367 -3.18 22.89 12.56
C VAL A 367 -2.44 21.83 11.75
N PHE A 368 -1.53 22.28 10.89
CA PHE A 368 -0.71 21.43 10.05
C PHE A 368 0.77 21.54 10.43
N ILE A 369 1.35 20.43 10.85
CA ILE A 369 2.77 20.33 11.20
C ILE A 369 3.40 19.32 10.24
N ASN A 370 4.30 19.79 9.39
CA ASN A 370 4.81 19.01 8.26
C ASN A 370 6.34 19.07 8.17
N HIS A 371 7.01 17.95 7.84
CA HIS A 371 8.47 17.93 7.64
C HIS A 371 9.25 18.52 8.82
N VAL A 372 8.83 18.27 10.06
CA VAL A 372 9.61 18.72 11.23
C VAL A 372 10.53 17.61 11.74
N THR A 373 11.67 17.99 12.31
CA THR A 373 12.52 17.08 13.06
C THR A 373 12.48 17.47 14.53
N LEU A 374 12.07 16.56 15.42
CA LEU A 374 12.04 16.81 16.86
C LEU A 374 13.01 15.85 17.56
N HIS A 375 13.93 16.42 18.35
CA HIS A 375 14.86 15.68 19.18
C HIS A 375 14.24 15.36 20.56
N GLN A 376 15.07 15.14 21.58
CA GLN A 376 14.58 14.81 22.92
C GLN A 376 14.03 16.05 23.64
N ALA A 377 12.86 15.88 24.28
CA ALA A 377 12.20 16.89 25.08
C ALA A 377 12.06 16.42 26.53
N TYR A 378 12.03 17.36 27.48
CA TYR A 378 11.83 17.02 28.90
C TYR A 378 10.49 16.30 29.12
N ASP A 379 9.39 16.80 28.54
CA ASP A 379 8.05 16.18 28.64
C ASP A 379 7.63 15.55 27.29
N GLY A 380 6.61 16.08 26.61
CA GLY A 380 6.11 15.60 25.33
C GLY A 380 6.83 16.18 24.11
N LEU A 381 6.59 15.58 22.94
CA LEU A 381 7.08 16.11 21.66
C LEU A 381 6.07 17.10 21.07
N ILE A 382 4.87 16.60 20.77
CA ILE A 382 3.75 17.42 20.28
C ILE A 382 2.50 16.99 21.02
N ASP A 383 1.94 17.91 21.79
CA ASP A 383 0.78 17.70 22.66
C ASP A 383 -0.45 18.45 22.13
N VAL A 384 -1.63 17.83 22.27
CA VAL A 384 -2.93 18.39 21.89
C VAL A 384 -3.86 18.44 23.09
N LYS A 385 -4.36 19.63 23.41
CA LYS A 385 -5.09 19.96 24.64
C LYS A 385 -6.28 20.90 24.33
N GLY A 386 -7.17 21.08 25.29
CA GLY A 386 -8.30 22.02 25.19
C GLY A 386 -9.28 21.68 24.07
N TYR A 387 -10.02 22.66 23.58
CA TYR A 387 -11.00 22.48 22.49
C TYR A 387 -10.33 22.48 21.11
N SER A 388 -9.30 21.65 20.94
CA SER A 388 -8.57 21.55 19.68
C SER A 388 -9.12 20.45 18.78
N ASP A 389 -9.18 20.70 17.47
CA ASP A 389 -9.64 19.75 16.46
C ASP A 389 -8.94 20.01 15.11
N HIS A 390 -9.04 19.06 14.18
CA HIS A 390 -8.52 19.16 12.81
C HIS A 390 -7.01 19.38 12.77
N ILE A 391 -6.25 18.43 13.31
CA ILE A 391 -4.79 18.50 13.40
C ILE A 391 -4.17 17.45 12.51
N THR A 392 -3.06 17.78 11.85
CA THR A 392 -2.27 16.80 11.11
C THR A 392 -0.78 17.03 11.36
N ILE A 393 -0.10 15.93 11.71
CA ILE A 393 1.34 15.87 11.94
C ILE A 393 1.88 14.86 10.94
N SER A 394 2.60 15.33 9.92
CA SER A 394 2.99 14.50 8.79
C SER A 394 4.44 14.65 8.33
N ASN A 395 4.94 13.63 7.63
CA ASN A 395 6.26 13.62 6.98
C ASN A 395 7.40 14.01 7.94
N SER A 396 7.26 13.69 9.23
CA SER A 396 8.12 14.22 10.30
C SER A 396 9.00 13.15 10.93
N LEU A 397 10.17 13.57 11.42
CA LEU A 397 11.14 12.72 12.10
C LEU A 397 11.17 13.04 13.59
N PHE A 398 10.90 12.05 14.43
CA PHE A 398 11.01 12.13 15.88
C PHE A 398 12.17 11.24 16.29
N VAL A 399 13.28 11.83 16.72
CA VAL A 399 14.55 11.09 16.86
C VAL A 399 15.16 11.27 18.24
N ALA A 400 15.22 10.17 18.98
CA ALA A 400 15.90 10.08 20.26
C ALA A 400 17.13 9.19 20.13
N ARG A 401 18.30 9.81 20.07
CA ARG A 401 19.60 9.15 19.97
C ARG A 401 20.62 9.97 20.74
N GLU A 402 21.74 9.33 21.04
CA GLU A 402 22.90 10.02 21.57
C GLU A 402 23.27 11.22 20.69
N ASN A 403 23.51 12.37 21.33
CA ASN A 403 24.04 13.56 20.70
C ASN A 403 24.89 14.36 21.71
N GLU A 404 25.43 15.50 21.27
CA GLU A 404 26.27 16.36 22.11
C GLU A 404 25.54 16.88 23.35
N HIS A 405 24.24 17.19 23.25
CA HIS A 405 23.42 17.67 24.36
C HIS A 405 23.32 16.60 25.47
N ILE A 406 23.06 15.34 25.11
CA ILE A 406 23.02 14.24 26.08
C ILE A 406 24.38 13.95 26.69
N ARG A 407 25.45 13.95 25.89
CA ARG A 407 26.81 13.77 26.42
C ARG A 407 27.19 14.89 27.39
N ARG A 408 26.86 16.13 27.06
CA ARG A 408 27.07 17.30 27.91
C ARG A 408 26.33 17.18 29.24
N GLN A 409 25.08 16.70 29.22
CA GLN A 409 24.33 16.40 30.44
C GLN A 409 25.05 15.34 31.28
N VAL A 410 25.41 14.21 30.69
CA VAL A 410 26.02 13.09 31.42
C VAL A 410 27.38 13.46 32.00
N ASP A 411 28.19 14.24 31.29
CA ASP A 411 29.46 14.78 31.81
C ASP A 411 29.22 15.61 33.07
N TYR A 412 28.20 16.47 33.06
CA TYR A 412 27.83 17.24 34.25
C TYR A 412 27.37 16.35 35.40
N LEU A 413 26.61 15.28 35.12
CA LEU A 413 26.19 14.31 36.14
C LEU A 413 27.38 13.53 36.73
N GLU A 414 28.36 13.14 35.92
CA GLU A 414 29.59 12.48 36.39
C GLU A 414 30.41 13.37 37.32
N ASP A 415 30.57 14.65 36.99
CA ASP A 415 31.30 15.61 37.81
C ASP A 415 30.57 15.96 39.12
N ASN A 416 29.25 15.76 39.16
CA ASN A 416 28.38 16.19 40.27
C ASN A 416 27.57 15.04 40.89
N ARG A 417 28.04 13.79 40.79
CA ARG A 417 27.30 12.58 41.20
C ARG A 417 26.63 12.65 42.57
N SER A 418 27.27 13.26 43.56
CA SER A 418 26.72 13.34 44.92
C SER A 418 25.42 14.15 45.02
N GLN A 419 25.12 14.98 44.01
CA GLN A 419 23.91 15.80 43.92
C GLN A 419 22.75 15.06 43.25
N PHE A 420 23.00 13.91 42.63
CA PHE A 420 22.03 13.11 41.87
C PHE A 420 21.95 11.68 42.43
N PRO A 421 21.21 11.46 43.54
CA PRO A 421 21.10 10.17 44.19
C PRO A 421 20.74 9.00 43.27
N THR A 422 19.79 9.17 42.35
CA THR A 422 19.37 8.10 41.42
C THR A 422 20.47 7.81 40.40
N TYR A 423 21.02 8.84 39.77
CA TYR A 423 22.17 8.68 38.87
C TYR A 423 23.35 7.97 39.58
N ASN A 424 23.68 8.42 40.79
CA ASN A 424 24.75 7.84 41.59
C ASN A 424 24.46 6.40 42.03
N ALA A 425 23.19 6.06 42.25
CA ALA A 425 22.78 4.68 42.52
C ALA A 425 23.05 3.78 41.30
N TYR A 426 22.73 4.21 40.08
CA TYR A 426 23.05 3.46 38.87
C TYR A 426 24.55 3.28 38.66
N ARG A 427 25.34 4.32 38.89
CA ARG A 427 26.81 4.21 38.87
C ARG A 427 27.34 3.25 39.93
N THR A 428 26.75 3.25 41.13
CA THR A 428 27.11 2.32 42.23
C THR A 428 26.71 0.88 41.92
N LEU A 429 25.61 0.66 41.20
CA LEU A 429 25.21 -0.65 40.68
C LEU A 429 26.15 -1.20 39.60
N GLY A 430 27.07 -0.37 39.10
CA GLY A 430 28.09 -0.77 38.14
C GLY A 430 27.73 -0.45 36.68
N MET A 431 26.66 0.31 36.42
CA MET A 431 26.41 0.86 35.08
C MET A 431 27.54 1.84 34.74
N THR A 432 28.15 1.67 33.57
CA THR A 432 29.15 2.55 32.98
C THR A 432 28.53 3.90 32.57
N LYS A 433 29.41 4.88 32.33
CA LYS A 433 29.01 6.18 31.79
C LYS A 433 28.30 6.03 30.44
N GLU A 434 28.82 5.21 29.53
CA GLU A 434 28.23 5.03 28.20
C GLU A 434 26.87 4.34 28.27
N GLU A 435 26.66 3.38 29.17
CA GLU A 435 25.31 2.82 29.38
C GLU A 435 24.31 3.87 29.88
N LEU A 436 24.76 4.86 30.67
CA LEU A 436 23.90 5.95 31.10
C LEU A 436 23.68 7.00 30.01
N VAL A 437 24.66 7.23 29.14
CA VAL A 437 24.44 7.99 27.90
C VAL A 437 23.34 7.32 27.08
N THR A 438 23.42 6.00 26.86
CA THR A 438 22.37 5.27 26.11
C THR A 438 21.01 5.33 26.81
N LEU A 439 20.94 5.04 28.12
CA LEU A 439 19.68 5.08 28.88
C LEU A 439 18.98 6.44 28.77
N LEU A 440 19.75 7.52 28.84
CA LEU A 440 19.24 8.89 28.84
C LEU A 440 19.01 9.46 27.45
N SER A 441 19.39 8.73 26.38
CA SER A 441 19.21 9.18 25.00
C SER A 441 17.81 8.87 24.42
N PHE A 442 16.97 8.12 25.13
CA PHE A 442 15.64 7.74 24.67
C PHE A 442 14.58 8.77 25.09
N GLN A 443 13.61 9.04 24.20
CA GLN A 443 12.53 9.98 24.49
C GLN A 443 11.43 9.29 25.27
N LYS A 444 11.10 9.81 26.45
CA LYS A 444 10.12 9.18 27.35
C LYS A 444 8.68 9.26 26.84
N LYS A 445 8.25 10.41 26.33
CA LYS A 445 6.84 10.70 26.00
C LYS A 445 6.74 11.29 24.58
N GLY A 446 5.92 10.70 23.72
CA GLY A 446 5.61 11.19 22.36
C GLY A 446 4.50 12.24 22.34
N HIS A 447 3.29 11.82 21.96
CA HIS A 447 2.11 12.68 21.76
C HIS A 447 1.03 12.46 22.82
N LEU A 448 0.78 13.42 23.70
CA LEU A 448 -0.39 13.42 24.55
C LEU A 448 -1.55 14.17 23.87
N ILE A 449 -2.63 13.44 23.57
CA ILE A 449 -3.87 13.97 23.01
C ILE A 449 -4.96 13.82 24.06
N GLY A 450 -5.30 14.93 24.72
CA GLY A 450 -6.17 14.97 25.89
C GLY A 450 -5.41 14.83 27.21
N SER A 451 -5.22 15.95 27.91
CA SER A 451 -4.42 16.03 29.15
C SER A 451 -5.20 15.67 30.41
N GLY A 452 -6.49 15.99 30.50
CA GLY A 452 -7.37 15.65 31.62
C GLY A 452 -8.18 14.38 31.39
N GLU A 453 -8.44 13.62 32.46
CA GLU A 453 -9.34 12.45 32.41
C GLU A 453 -10.81 12.91 32.36
N PHE A 454 -11.59 12.36 31.44
CA PHE A 454 -13.03 12.62 31.24
C PHE A 454 -13.41 14.09 31.05
N ASN A 455 -12.47 14.89 30.59
CA ASN A 455 -12.73 16.26 30.22
C ASN A 455 -13.70 16.31 29.01
N ASP A 456 -14.67 17.21 29.04
CA ASP A 456 -15.70 17.34 28.00
C ASP A 456 -15.10 17.65 26.62
N GLU A 457 -13.96 18.35 26.58
CA GLU A 457 -13.26 18.67 25.34
C GLU A 457 -12.64 17.44 24.65
N ASN A 458 -12.40 16.34 25.38
CA ASN A 458 -11.69 15.18 24.85
C ASN A 458 -12.37 14.53 23.64
N LYS A 459 -13.69 14.68 23.51
CA LYS A 459 -14.45 14.12 22.37
C LYS A 459 -14.16 14.81 21.04
N TYR A 460 -13.66 16.05 21.04
CA TYR A 460 -13.48 16.85 19.83
C TYR A 460 -12.17 16.61 19.10
N TYR A 461 -11.15 16.03 19.76
CA TYR A 461 -9.85 15.83 19.13
C TYR A 461 -9.99 15.00 17.86
N THR A 462 -9.51 15.52 16.74
CA THR A 462 -9.37 14.81 15.47
C THR A 462 -7.95 15.05 14.95
N VAL A 463 -7.12 14.00 14.97
CA VAL A 463 -5.68 14.11 14.71
C VAL A 463 -5.23 13.07 13.70
N THR A 464 -4.48 13.50 12.68
CA THR A 464 -3.82 12.60 11.73
C THR A 464 -2.34 12.55 12.04
N LEU A 465 -1.79 11.34 12.15
CA LEU A 465 -0.35 11.08 12.17
C LEU A 465 -0.03 10.32 10.89
N SER A 466 0.78 10.87 9.98
CA SER A 466 1.04 10.19 8.70
C SER A 466 2.45 10.35 8.17
N ASN A 467 3.02 9.30 7.59
CA ASN A 467 4.39 9.35 7.04
C ASN A 467 5.43 9.84 8.07
N ASN A 468 5.26 9.50 9.35
CA ASN A 468 6.19 9.89 10.41
C ASN A 468 7.13 8.74 10.77
N HIS A 469 8.38 9.07 11.08
CA HIS A 469 9.37 8.14 11.58
C HIS A 469 9.70 8.47 13.03
N TYR A 470 9.40 7.55 13.94
CA TYR A 470 9.69 7.62 15.37
C TYR A 470 10.83 6.68 15.70
N ILE A 471 11.93 7.23 16.22
CA ILE A 471 13.14 6.48 16.57
C ILE A 471 13.35 6.59 18.08
N ASN A 472 13.29 5.44 18.75
CA ASN A 472 13.49 5.27 20.20
C ASN A 472 12.58 6.16 21.07
N ILE A 473 11.33 6.34 20.66
CA ILE A 473 10.29 6.97 21.47
C ILE A 473 9.60 5.89 22.31
N LEU A 474 9.57 6.04 23.62
CA LEU A 474 9.23 4.97 24.57
C LEU A 474 7.73 4.84 24.86
N ASP A 475 6.95 5.89 24.63
CA ASP A 475 5.53 5.95 24.98
C ASP A 475 4.80 6.97 24.09
N ARG A 476 3.48 6.83 24.01
CA ARG A 476 2.52 7.78 23.45
C ARG A 476 2.69 7.99 21.94
N ILE A 477 2.53 6.92 21.15
CA ILE A 477 2.42 7.02 19.69
C ILE A 477 1.01 6.59 19.20
N PRO A 478 -0.04 7.38 19.45
CA PRO A 478 -0.17 8.44 20.45
C PRO A 478 -0.65 7.89 21.81
N ARG A 479 -0.79 8.77 22.80
CA ARG A 479 -1.73 8.56 23.92
C ARG A 479 -2.96 9.43 23.72
N LEU A 480 -4.13 8.80 23.54
CA LEU A 480 -5.41 9.44 23.24
C LEU A 480 -6.42 9.23 24.37
N ARG A 481 -7.10 10.31 24.77
CA ARG A 481 -8.34 10.29 25.58
C ARG A 481 -9.49 10.85 24.75
N GLY A 482 -10.57 10.09 24.58
CA GLY A 482 -11.68 10.48 23.71
C GLY A 482 -11.26 10.67 22.25
N GLY A 483 -12.06 11.37 21.44
CA GLY A 483 -11.65 11.83 20.10
C GLY A 483 -11.26 10.73 19.12
N ASP A 484 -10.69 11.14 18.00
CA ASP A 484 -10.30 10.29 16.87
C ASP A 484 -8.86 10.56 16.46
N VAL A 485 -8.09 9.49 16.29
CA VAL A 485 -6.78 9.52 15.66
C VAL A 485 -6.76 8.58 14.46
N HIS A 486 -6.30 9.07 13.33
CA HIS A 486 -5.96 8.26 12.17
C HIS A 486 -4.44 8.26 11.96
N MET A 487 -3.85 7.07 11.98
CA MET A 487 -2.43 6.84 11.78
C MET A 487 -2.22 6.03 10.49
N TYR A 488 -1.34 6.48 9.59
CA TYR A 488 -0.98 5.67 8.44
C TYR A 488 0.44 5.91 7.94
N ASN A 489 1.04 4.91 7.31
CA ASN A 489 2.42 4.96 6.81
C ASN A 489 3.43 5.39 7.91
N ILE A 490 3.26 4.91 9.14
CA ILE A 490 4.14 5.25 10.27
C ILE A 490 5.24 4.20 10.42
N ILE A 491 6.47 4.62 10.68
CA ILE A 491 7.51 3.73 11.22
C ILE A 491 7.78 4.14 12.66
N HIS A 492 7.47 3.27 13.62
CA HIS A 492 7.89 3.40 15.02
C HIS A 492 8.94 2.34 15.31
N ASP A 493 10.21 2.75 15.34
CA ASP A 493 11.35 1.87 15.62
C ASP A 493 11.95 2.19 16.99
N ALA A 494 11.69 1.33 17.96
CA ALA A 494 12.29 1.32 19.28
C ALA A 494 13.19 0.10 19.50
N SER A 495 13.75 -0.49 18.44
CA SER A 495 14.56 -1.72 18.52
C SER A 495 15.80 -1.56 19.39
N GLU A 496 16.49 -0.43 19.29
CA GLU A 496 17.66 -0.12 20.13
C GLU A 496 17.24 0.05 21.59
N ALA A 497 16.18 0.83 21.84
CA ALA A 497 15.62 0.99 23.18
C ALA A 497 15.19 -0.35 23.81
N ASN A 498 14.58 -1.24 23.03
CA ASN A 498 14.18 -2.58 23.47
C ASN A 498 15.38 -3.47 23.83
N ALA A 499 16.39 -3.51 22.96
CA ALA A 499 17.60 -4.28 23.19
C ALA A 499 18.31 -3.80 24.46
N PHE A 500 18.44 -2.48 24.62
CA PHE A 500 19.03 -1.88 25.81
C PHE A 500 18.20 -2.15 27.07
N ARG A 501 16.87 -2.02 27.00
CA ARG A 501 15.93 -2.35 28.08
C ARG A 501 16.12 -3.78 28.57
N THR A 502 16.19 -4.73 27.63
CA THR A 502 16.38 -6.16 27.94
C THR A 502 17.71 -6.37 28.65
N TYR A 503 18.78 -5.78 28.12
CA TYR A 503 20.11 -5.86 28.72
C TYR A 503 20.13 -5.31 30.15
N VAL A 504 19.67 -4.07 30.38
CA VAL A 504 19.71 -3.46 31.72
C VAL A 504 18.76 -4.12 32.70
N ASN A 505 17.67 -4.73 32.22
CA ASN A 505 16.78 -5.51 33.06
C ASN A 505 17.44 -6.79 33.55
N VAL A 506 18.12 -7.53 32.66
CA VAL A 506 18.82 -8.75 33.05
C VAL A 506 19.98 -8.42 33.99
N THR A 507 20.81 -7.44 33.63
CA THR A 507 22.07 -7.12 34.31
C THR A 507 21.86 -6.34 35.61
N TYR A 508 21.01 -5.30 35.60
CA TYR A 508 20.87 -4.34 36.70
C TYR A 508 19.48 -4.33 37.36
N LYS A 509 18.53 -5.14 36.86
CA LYS A 509 17.12 -5.14 37.29
C LYS A 509 16.42 -3.79 37.09
N ILE A 510 16.89 -3.01 36.13
CA ILE A 510 16.26 -1.75 35.71
C ILE A 510 15.21 -2.03 34.63
N SER A 511 14.08 -1.36 34.70
CA SER A 511 13.05 -1.43 33.66
C SER A 511 12.51 -0.04 33.39
N PHE A 512 12.10 0.21 32.16
CA PHE A 512 11.47 1.46 31.74
C PHE A 512 10.34 1.16 30.74
N THR A 513 9.49 2.16 30.50
CA THR A 513 8.33 2.04 29.60
C THR A 513 8.78 1.74 28.17
N ASN A 514 8.01 0.90 27.49
CA ASN A 514 8.18 0.63 26.06
C ASN A 514 6.83 0.22 25.47
N GLN A 515 6.05 1.21 25.04
CA GLN A 515 4.69 1.02 24.55
C GLN A 515 4.38 1.95 23.36
N GLY A 516 3.43 1.53 22.54
CA GLY A 516 3.04 2.24 21.31
C GLY A 516 1.77 3.08 21.51
N ILE A 517 0.67 2.59 20.94
CA ILE A 517 -0.65 3.23 21.00
C ILE A 517 -1.23 3.06 22.40
N VAL A 518 -1.70 4.15 22.99
CA VAL A 518 -2.47 4.16 24.24
C VAL A 518 -3.80 4.87 23.98
N THR A 519 -4.88 4.12 23.78
CA THR A 519 -6.21 4.68 23.51
C THR A 519 -7.14 4.46 24.70
N THR A 520 -7.83 5.50 25.14
CA THR A 520 -8.52 5.51 26.43
C THR A 520 -9.76 6.39 26.39
N GLU A 521 -10.67 6.21 27.35
CA GLU A 521 -11.83 7.09 27.53
C GLU A 521 -12.69 7.24 26.27
N ASN A 522 -13.02 6.10 25.64
CA ASN A 522 -13.74 5.99 24.36
C ASN A 522 -12.99 6.58 23.14
N GLY A 523 -11.71 6.91 23.25
CA GLY A 523 -10.93 7.38 22.09
C GLY A 523 -10.81 6.31 21.01
N ALA A 524 -10.81 6.73 19.75
CA ALA A 524 -10.72 5.82 18.61
C ALA A 524 -9.40 6.02 17.86
N VAL A 525 -8.58 4.97 17.77
CA VAL A 525 -7.34 4.99 16.97
C VAL A 525 -7.45 4.01 15.81
N LEU A 526 -7.49 4.52 14.58
CA LEU A 526 -7.29 3.71 13.37
C LEU A 526 -5.81 3.78 12.98
N MET A 527 -5.15 2.63 12.81
CA MET A 527 -3.80 2.55 12.25
C MET A 527 -3.77 1.67 10.98
N GLU A 528 -3.19 2.16 9.90
CA GLU A 528 -3.12 1.45 8.62
C GLU A 528 -1.70 1.45 8.05
N ASN A 529 -1.29 0.36 7.41
CA ASN A 529 0.00 0.19 6.72
C ASN A 529 1.20 0.86 7.42
N SER A 530 1.40 0.49 8.68
CA SER A 530 2.46 1.04 9.51
C SER A 530 3.37 -0.08 10.03
N ILE A 531 4.55 0.28 10.53
CA ILE A 531 5.57 -0.63 11.04
C ILE A 531 5.91 -0.26 12.48
N PHE A 532 5.74 -1.21 13.41
CA PHE A 532 6.18 -1.09 14.80
C PHE A 532 7.31 -2.09 15.07
N LYS A 533 8.51 -1.60 15.43
CA LYS A 533 9.68 -2.41 15.76
C LYS A 533 10.13 -2.19 17.21
N GLY A 534 10.44 -3.28 17.91
CA GLY A 534 10.99 -3.23 19.26
C GLY A 534 10.02 -2.77 20.34
N ILE A 535 8.71 -2.81 20.11
CA ILE A 535 7.72 -2.28 21.08
C ILE A 535 7.11 -3.44 21.87
N ASP A 536 7.35 -3.50 23.18
CA ASP A 536 6.87 -4.60 24.02
C ASP A 536 5.35 -4.61 24.14
N THR A 537 4.73 -3.43 24.24
CA THR A 537 3.27 -3.28 24.34
C THR A 537 2.76 -2.38 23.20
N PRO A 538 2.46 -2.93 22.01
CA PRO A 538 2.08 -2.11 20.86
C PRO A 538 0.76 -1.36 21.06
N ILE A 539 -0.17 -1.94 21.81
CA ILE A 539 -1.48 -1.35 22.09
C ILE A 539 -1.85 -1.52 23.56
N ARG A 540 -2.21 -0.41 24.20
CA ARG A 540 -2.93 -0.37 25.47
C ARG A 540 -4.25 0.33 25.27
N ASN A 541 -5.34 -0.28 25.72
CA ASN A 541 -6.68 0.26 25.55
C ASN A 541 -7.32 0.75 26.85
N ASN A 542 -6.64 0.69 28.00
CA ASN A 542 -7.18 1.14 29.28
C ASN A 542 -6.05 1.54 30.24
N GLN A 543 -6.18 2.70 30.92
CA GLN A 543 -5.16 3.22 31.85
C GLN A 543 -5.36 2.86 33.33
N LYS A 544 -6.49 2.23 33.69
CA LYS A 544 -6.87 1.89 35.07
C LYS A 544 -7.23 0.41 35.26
N SER A 545 -6.85 -0.47 34.32
CA SER A 545 -7.04 -1.93 34.34
C SER A 545 -8.49 -2.35 34.60
N GLY A 546 -9.30 -2.45 33.55
CA GLY A 546 -10.69 -2.94 33.63
C GLY A 546 -11.70 -2.00 34.28
N ALA A 547 -11.30 -0.81 34.73
CA ALA A 547 -12.24 0.20 35.23
C ALA A 547 -13.19 0.67 34.12
N GLU A 548 -14.48 0.78 34.44
CA GLU A 548 -15.52 1.24 33.52
C GLU A 548 -15.22 2.66 33.00
N GLY A 549 -15.56 2.92 31.73
CA GLY A 549 -15.40 4.22 31.09
C GLY A 549 -13.98 4.56 30.61
N TYR A 550 -12.93 3.90 31.10
CA TYR A 550 -11.54 4.19 30.72
C TYR A 550 -11.07 3.52 29.43
N THR A 551 -11.84 2.59 28.88
CA THR A 551 -11.44 1.81 27.70
C THR A 551 -11.56 2.62 26.41
N GLY A 552 -10.53 2.60 25.57
CA GLY A 552 -10.56 3.12 24.21
C GLY A 552 -10.75 2.04 23.15
N LYS A 553 -11.00 2.48 21.93
CA LYS A 553 -11.19 1.70 20.70
C LYS A 553 -9.93 1.78 19.84
N PHE A 554 -9.62 0.68 19.16
CA PHE A 554 -8.59 0.67 18.13
C PHE A 554 -8.95 -0.27 16.97
N LEU A 555 -8.40 0.02 15.80
CA LEU A 555 -8.40 -0.86 14.64
C LEU A 555 -7.04 -0.74 13.95
N VAL A 556 -6.37 -1.86 13.73
CA VAL A 556 -5.11 -1.91 12.97
C VAL A 556 -5.33 -2.70 11.69
N ARG A 557 -4.85 -2.19 10.55
CA ARG A 557 -4.97 -2.83 9.24
C ARG A 557 -3.61 -2.97 8.58
N ALA A 558 -3.35 -4.16 8.02
CA ALA A 558 -2.24 -4.43 7.12
C ALA A 558 -0.91 -3.82 7.62
N SER A 559 -0.53 -4.08 8.86
CA SER A 559 0.61 -3.43 9.51
C SER A 559 1.62 -4.45 10.02
N ILE A 560 2.90 -4.07 9.99
CA ILE A 560 4.01 -4.92 10.42
C ILE A 560 4.33 -4.65 11.88
N TYR A 561 4.49 -5.74 12.63
CA TYR A 561 5.08 -5.73 13.95
C TYR A 561 6.33 -6.60 13.97
N GLN A 562 7.41 -6.10 14.56
CA GLN A 562 8.67 -6.81 14.71
C GLN A 562 9.22 -6.69 16.14
N LEU A 563 9.55 -7.82 16.77
CA LEU A 563 10.18 -7.86 18.10
C LEU A 563 11.29 -8.91 18.11
N GLY A 564 12.55 -8.46 18.05
CA GLY A 564 13.70 -9.34 17.84
C GLY A 564 13.55 -10.12 16.52
N ASN A 565 13.50 -11.45 16.61
CA ASN A 565 13.31 -12.32 15.44
C ASN A 565 11.84 -12.60 15.12
N TYR A 566 10.90 -12.13 15.94
CA TYR A 566 9.47 -12.26 15.65
C TYR A 566 9.04 -11.20 14.64
N TYR A 567 8.26 -11.62 13.66
CA TYR A 567 7.70 -10.78 12.60
C TYR A 567 6.23 -11.17 12.38
N ASP A 568 5.35 -10.19 12.29
CA ASP A 568 3.92 -10.36 12.02
C ASP A 568 3.46 -9.25 11.07
N TYR A 569 2.82 -9.63 9.97
CA TYR A 569 2.13 -8.71 9.06
C TYR A 569 0.65 -9.06 9.09
N SER A 570 -0.14 -8.29 9.84
CA SER A 570 -1.52 -8.64 10.17
C SER A 570 -2.39 -7.42 10.44
N SER A 571 -3.69 -7.66 10.61
CA SER A 571 -4.68 -6.71 11.09
C SER A 571 -5.20 -7.11 12.47
N SER A 572 -5.71 -6.17 13.26
CA SER A 572 -6.24 -6.46 14.61
C SER A 572 -7.51 -7.33 14.61
N THR A 573 -8.14 -7.51 13.44
CA THR A 573 -9.30 -8.38 13.24
C THR A 573 -8.92 -9.83 12.92
N ASP A 574 -7.65 -10.12 12.67
CA ASP A 574 -7.20 -11.46 12.33
C ASP A 574 -7.19 -12.37 13.55
N LYS A 575 -7.44 -13.68 13.36
CA LYS A 575 -7.55 -14.64 14.47
C LYS A 575 -6.26 -14.76 15.30
N LEU A 576 -5.11 -14.58 14.67
CA LEU A 576 -3.78 -14.76 15.26
C LEU A 576 -2.94 -13.51 15.02
N THR A 577 -3.30 -12.42 15.71
CA THR A 577 -2.61 -11.13 15.60
C THR A 577 -1.94 -10.71 16.91
N ILE A 578 -0.82 -9.99 16.80
CA ILE A 578 -0.20 -9.29 17.93
C ILE A 578 -0.89 -7.96 18.26
N TRP A 579 -1.69 -7.42 17.35
CA TRP A 579 -2.45 -6.17 17.52
C TRP A 579 -3.67 -6.37 18.43
N ARG A 580 -3.40 -6.68 19.69
CA ARG A 580 -4.39 -6.94 20.74
C ARG A 580 -4.06 -6.14 21.99
N ALA A 581 -5.08 -5.82 22.76
CA ALA A 581 -4.91 -5.20 24.08
C ALA A 581 -5.17 -6.23 25.19
N ASN A 582 -4.36 -6.16 26.26
CA ASN A 582 -4.50 -7.05 27.42
C ASN A 582 -5.04 -6.34 28.67
N ASP A 583 -5.19 -5.01 28.65
CA ASP A 583 -5.63 -4.22 29.82
C ASP A 583 -7.16 -4.28 30.06
N ALA A 584 -7.96 -4.38 28.99
CA ALA A 584 -9.42 -4.48 29.04
C ALA A 584 -9.99 -5.13 27.77
N ALA A 585 -11.25 -5.58 27.82
CA ALA A 585 -11.96 -6.09 26.64
C ALA A 585 -11.97 -5.05 25.50
N VAL A 586 -11.71 -5.51 24.28
CA VAL A 586 -11.70 -4.66 23.09
C VAL A 586 -13.14 -4.24 22.75
N LEU A 587 -13.35 -2.93 22.65
CA LEU A 587 -14.61 -2.36 22.20
C LEU A 587 -14.71 -2.45 20.66
N PRO A 588 -15.91 -2.63 20.07
CA PRO A 588 -16.10 -2.50 18.64
C PRO A 588 -15.56 -1.16 18.13
N PHE A 589 -14.83 -1.19 17.01
CA PHE A 589 -14.27 0.03 16.46
C PHE A 589 -15.31 0.81 15.67
N GLU A 590 -15.43 2.08 16.00
CA GLU A 590 -16.09 3.14 15.25
C GLU A 590 -15.36 4.44 15.59
N LEU A 591 -15.30 5.38 14.65
CA LEU A 591 -14.86 6.74 14.94
C LEU A 591 -15.94 7.45 15.77
N ASN A 592 -15.54 8.45 16.55
CA ASN A 592 -16.43 9.21 17.44
C ASN A 592 -17.10 10.39 16.72
N ASN A 593 -16.37 11.05 15.81
CA ASN A 593 -16.80 12.29 15.16
C ASN A 593 -17.24 12.09 13.70
N TYR A 594 -16.94 10.94 13.10
CA TYR A 594 -17.21 10.64 11.70
C TYR A 594 -17.67 9.19 11.52
N ASP A 595 -18.39 8.89 10.45
CA ASP A 595 -18.75 7.50 10.11
C ASP A 595 -17.57 6.75 9.46
N GLU A 596 -16.73 7.47 8.73
CA GLU A 596 -15.49 7.00 8.08
C GLU A 596 -14.46 8.13 8.00
N ILE A 597 -13.24 7.86 7.52
CA ILE A 597 -12.20 8.88 7.36
C ILE A 597 -12.68 9.94 6.34
N PRO A 598 -12.81 11.23 6.73
CA PRO A 598 -13.50 12.24 5.92
C PRO A 598 -12.57 12.98 4.92
N TYR A 599 -11.45 12.38 4.54
CA TYR A 599 -10.46 12.97 3.65
C TYR A 599 -9.77 11.90 2.81
N ASP A 600 -9.22 12.29 1.66
CA ASP A 600 -8.40 11.42 0.82
C ASP A 600 -6.98 11.31 1.36
N TYR A 601 -6.38 10.13 1.22
CA TYR A 601 -5.01 9.86 1.63
C TYR A 601 -4.37 8.77 0.77
N GLN A 602 -3.05 8.89 0.56
CA GLN A 602 -2.26 7.90 -0.16
C GLN A 602 -1.67 6.88 0.82
N MET A 603 -1.94 5.62 0.54
CA MET A 603 -1.40 4.49 1.29
C MET A 603 -0.15 3.95 0.62
N ILE A 604 0.89 3.74 1.43
CA ILE A 604 2.10 3.01 1.06
C ILE A 604 2.00 1.66 1.76
N SER A 605 2.23 0.57 1.04
CA SER A 605 2.24 -0.76 1.64
C SER A 605 3.26 -0.82 2.78
N ALA A 606 2.89 -1.44 3.91
CA ALA A 606 3.82 -1.59 5.04
C ALA A 606 5.09 -2.37 4.64
N LEU A 607 5.02 -3.23 3.62
CA LEU A 607 6.17 -3.99 3.11
C LEU A 607 7.21 -3.10 2.42
N ASP A 608 6.77 -1.95 1.88
CA ASP A 608 7.58 -1.05 1.07
C ASP A 608 7.91 0.27 1.81
N LEU A 609 7.28 0.49 2.96
CA LEU A 609 7.36 1.75 3.71
C LEU A 609 8.79 2.11 4.13
N GLU A 610 9.61 1.12 4.52
CA GLU A 610 11.01 1.40 4.87
C GLU A 610 11.81 1.90 3.67
N SER A 611 11.72 1.21 2.54
CA SER A 611 12.36 1.63 1.28
C SER A 611 11.81 2.96 0.80
N HIS A 612 10.52 3.22 1.00
CA HIS A 612 9.93 4.53 0.73
C HIS A 612 10.58 5.62 1.60
N PHE A 613 10.80 5.40 2.90
CA PHE A 613 11.42 6.40 3.78
C PHE A 613 12.93 6.56 3.56
N GLU A 614 13.61 5.54 3.02
CA GLU A 614 15.02 5.65 2.60
C GLU A 614 15.18 6.62 1.43
N VAL A 615 14.24 6.61 0.49
CA VAL A 615 14.22 7.48 -0.70
C VAL A 615 13.59 8.84 -0.40
N ASN A 616 12.38 8.83 0.17
CA ASN A 616 11.60 10.02 0.54
C ASN A 616 11.79 10.29 2.04
N ARG A 617 12.97 10.83 2.38
CA ARG A 617 13.34 11.09 3.77
C ARG A 617 12.33 12.03 4.44
N VAL A 618 11.90 11.66 5.63
CA VAL A 618 10.98 12.44 6.47
C VAL A 618 11.74 13.31 7.47
N GLY A 619 11.13 14.42 7.88
CA GLY A 619 11.73 15.42 8.77
C GLY A 619 12.26 16.65 8.03
N ALA A 620 12.81 17.59 8.80
CA ALA A 620 13.37 18.83 8.28
C ALA A 620 14.60 18.56 7.38
N ASN A 621 14.87 19.50 6.46
CA ASN A 621 15.97 19.46 5.49
C ASN A 621 15.87 18.38 4.40
N ASN A 622 14.75 17.69 4.27
CA ASN A 622 14.56 16.70 3.21
C ASN A 622 13.82 17.25 1.97
N ASN A 623 13.22 18.44 2.09
CA ASN A 623 12.72 19.20 0.95
C ASN A 623 13.73 20.28 0.61
N LEU A 624 14.37 20.13 -0.57
CA LEU A 624 15.16 21.08 -1.38
C LEU A 624 16.48 20.47 -1.89
N GLN A 625 16.42 19.31 -2.55
CA GLN A 625 17.37 18.97 -3.63
C GLN A 625 16.76 19.23 -5.01
N GLY A 626 16.18 20.42 -5.17
CA GLY A 626 15.46 20.83 -6.37
C GLY A 626 15.90 22.19 -6.90
N GLU A 627 17.15 22.64 -6.70
CA GLU A 627 17.77 23.69 -7.50
C GLU A 627 19.24 23.33 -7.76
N LYS A 628 19.53 22.89 -8.98
CA LYS A 628 20.86 22.99 -9.59
C LYS A 628 20.87 24.18 -10.53
#